data_AF-A0A6B3G883-F1
#
_entry.id   AF-A0A6B3G883-F1
#
_cell.length_a   1.000
_cell.length_b   1.000
_cell.length_c   1.000
_cell.angle_alpha   90.00
_cell.angle_beta   90.00
_cell.angle_gamma   90.00
#
_symmetry.space_group_name_H-M   'P 1'
#
loop_
_entity.id
_entity.type
_entity.pdbx_description
1 polymer ?
#
loop_
_entity_poly.entity_id
_entity_poly.type
_entity_poly.pdbx_seq_one_letter_code
_entity_poly.pdbx_strand_id
1 'polypeptide(L)' 'SGITLHAADARARLEAASPASADLLIADVFGGSRVPAHLTSVEYARAAGRALRADGIYAANLADSAP' A
#
# COMPACT_ATOMS: atom_id res chain seq x y z
N SER A 1 2.50 0.20 23.47
CA SER A 1 3.16 0.05 22.15
C SER A 1 2.14 0.42 21.07
N GLY A 2 2.44 1.39 20.21
CA GLY A 2 1.47 1.95 19.24
C GLY A 2 1.35 1.15 17.94
N ILE A 3 1.37 -0.17 18.00
CA ILE A 3 1.34 -1.05 16.83
C ILE A 3 0.10 -1.94 16.90
N THR A 4 -0.72 -1.93 15.85
CA THR A 4 -1.88 -2.81 15.69
C THR A 4 -1.68 -3.69 14.47
N LEU A 5 -1.70 -5.00 14.66
CA LEU A 5 -1.56 -5.99 13.60
C LEU A 5 -2.93 -6.34 13.01
N HIS A 6 -2.98 -6.48 11.68
CA HIS A 6 -4.16 -6.96 10.96
C HIS A 6 -3.76 -8.09 10.02
N ALA A 7 -4.21 -9.30 10.31
CA ALA A 7 -4.02 -10.47 9.45
C ALA A 7 -5.11 -10.51 8.38
N ALA A 8 -4.88 -9.85 7.25
CA ALA A 8 -5.82 -9.76 6.12
C ALA A 8 -5.06 -9.48 4.82
N ASP A 9 -5.76 -9.64 3.68
CA ASP A 9 -5.26 -9.12 2.41
C ASP A 9 -5.06 -7.59 2.49
N ALA A 10 -3.89 -7.12 2.09
CA ALA A 10 -3.50 -5.72 2.22
C ALA A 10 -4.34 -4.80 1.32
N ARG A 11 -4.71 -5.26 0.13
CA ARG A 11 -5.51 -4.47 -0.82
C ARG A 11 -6.94 -4.30 -0.29
N ALA A 12 -7.59 -5.37 0.12
CA ALA A 12 -8.94 -5.30 0.68
C ALA A 12 -8.99 -4.38 1.92
N ARG A 13 -7.96 -4.44 2.77
CA ARG A 13 -7.83 -3.55 3.93
C ARG A 13 -7.67 -2.08 3.53
N LEU A 14 -6.83 -1.79 2.54
CA LEU A 14 -6.64 -0.44 2.04
C LEU A 14 -7.93 0.10 1.40
N GLU A 15 -8.65 -0.74 0.68
CA GLU A 15 -9.93 -0.38 0.07
C GLU A 15 -10.99 -0.02 1.12
N ALA A 16 -11.00 -0.72 2.26
CA ALA A 16 -11.90 -0.45 3.39
C ALA A 16 -11.46 0.69 4.32
N ALA A 17 -10.24 1.22 4.16
CA ALA A 17 -9.74 2.29 5.01
C ALA A 17 -10.52 3.60 4.80
N SER A 18 -10.76 4.32 5.90
CA SER A 18 -11.38 5.66 5.83
C SER A 18 -10.52 6.60 4.96
N PRO A 19 -11.14 7.48 4.16
CA PRO A 19 -10.40 8.50 3.42
C PRO A 19 -9.58 9.41 4.35
N ALA A 20 -8.42 9.88 3.88
CA ALA A 20 -7.55 10.80 4.63
C ALA A 20 -7.21 10.33 6.07
N SER A 21 -7.02 9.02 6.24
CA SER A 21 -6.75 8.39 7.53
C SER A 21 -5.27 8.21 7.84
N ALA A 22 -4.40 8.25 6.82
CA ALA A 22 -2.96 8.03 6.96
C ALA A 22 -2.14 9.25 6.51
N ASP A 23 -1.06 9.54 7.24
CA ASP A 23 -0.03 10.52 6.84
C ASP A 23 1.04 9.86 5.95
N LEU A 24 1.31 8.59 6.20
CA LEU A 24 2.31 7.79 5.49
C LEU A 24 1.75 6.40 5.21
N LEU A 25 1.86 5.97 3.95
CA LEU A 25 1.55 4.60 3.53
C LEU A 25 2.81 3.96 2.94
N ILE A 26 3.22 2.85 3.54
CA ILE A 26 4.36 2.05 3.07
C ILE A 26 3.81 0.76 2.46
N ALA A 27 4.01 0.60 1.14
CA ALA A 27 3.75 -0.66 0.46
C ALA A 27 5.04 -1.47 0.36
N ASP A 28 5.17 -2.49 1.21
CA ASP A 28 6.30 -3.42 1.23
C ASP A 28 5.78 -4.84 1.02
N VAL A 29 5.23 -5.10 -0.18
CA VAL A 29 4.53 -6.35 -0.49
C VAL A 29 5.26 -7.14 -1.56
N PHE A 30 5.84 -8.27 -1.16
CA PHE A 30 6.56 -9.19 -2.03
C PHE A 30 6.02 -10.60 -1.95
N GLY A 31 5.86 -11.23 -3.10
CA GLY A 31 5.67 -12.68 -3.24
C GLY A 31 6.94 -13.32 -3.80
N GLY A 32 8.06 -13.21 -3.07
CA GLY A 32 9.39 -13.58 -3.59
C GLY A 32 10.08 -12.43 -4.32
N SER A 33 10.53 -12.64 -5.56
CA SER A 33 11.27 -11.64 -6.34
C SER A 33 10.41 -10.63 -7.11
N ARG A 34 9.08 -10.64 -6.94
CA ARG A 34 8.16 -9.78 -7.69
C ARG A 34 7.07 -9.21 -6.79
N VAL A 35 6.73 -7.95 -7.06
CA VAL A 35 5.50 -7.33 -6.54
C VAL A 35 4.30 -7.96 -7.27
N PRO A 36 3.25 -8.43 -6.56
CA PRO A 36 2.04 -8.94 -7.19
C PRO A 36 1.39 -7.92 -8.15
N ALA A 37 0.96 -8.35 -9.34
CA ALA A 37 0.41 -7.47 -10.38
C ALA A 37 -0.78 -6.61 -9.93
N HIS A 38 -1.59 -7.11 -8.99
CA HIS A 38 -2.75 -6.40 -8.46
C HIS A 38 -2.39 -5.26 -7.49
N LEU A 39 -1.10 -5.06 -7.18
CA LEU A 39 -0.55 -3.97 -6.37
C LEU A 39 0.27 -2.98 -7.22
N THR A 40 0.48 -3.26 -8.50
CA THR A 40 1.11 -2.36 -9.48
C THR A 40 0.08 -1.77 -10.45
N SER A 41 -1.20 -1.76 -10.05
CA SER A 41 -2.30 -1.23 -10.86
C SER A 41 -2.68 0.20 -10.48
N VAL A 42 -3.30 0.93 -11.42
CA VAL A 42 -3.77 2.31 -11.20
C VAL A 42 -4.86 2.33 -10.11
N GLU A 43 -5.69 1.30 -10.03
CA GLU A 43 -6.73 1.16 -9.01
C GLU A 43 -6.12 1.09 -7.61
N TYR A 44 -5.02 0.35 -7.44
CA TYR A 44 -4.32 0.28 -6.16
C TYR A 44 -3.71 1.64 -5.79
N ALA A 45 -3.04 2.31 -6.74
CA ALA A 45 -2.49 3.65 -6.52
C ALA A 45 -3.59 4.67 -6.14
N ARG A 46 -4.76 4.60 -6.75
CA ARG A 46 -5.93 5.42 -6.39
C ARG A 46 -6.46 5.11 -5.00
N ALA A 47 -6.50 3.83 -4.61
CA ALA A 47 -6.89 3.45 -3.25
C ALA A 47 -5.90 3.98 -2.21
N ALA A 48 -4.60 3.89 -2.49
CA ALA A 48 -3.56 4.49 -1.64
C ALA A 48 -3.73 6.01 -1.51
N GLY A 49 -3.93 6.72 -2.63
CA GLY A 49 -4.17 8.16 -2.64
C GLY A 49 -5.41 8.58 -1.85
N ARG A 50 -6.50 7.80 -1.88
CA ARG A 50 -7.71 8.09 -1.08
C ARG A 50 -7.45 7.96 0.42
N ALA A 51 -6.68 6.95 0.82
CA ALA A 51 -6.39 6.71 2.23
C ALA A 51 -5.45 7.76 2.82
N LEU A 52 -4.60 8.37 1.99
CA LEU A 52 -3.68 9.43 2.41
C LEU A 52 -4.39 10.77 2.63
N ARG A 53 -3.87 11.55 3.57
CA ARG A 53 -4.17 12.98 3.69
C ARG A 53 -3.60 13.75 2.50
N ALA A 54 -4.03 15.00 2.32
CA ALA A 54 -3.67 15.82 1.16
C ALA A 54 -2.15 16.03 1.01
N ASP A 55 -1.42 16.06 2.13
CA ASP A 55 0.03 16.18 2.26
C ASP A 55 0.72 14.83 2.57
N GLY A 56 -0.02 13.73 2.48
CA GLY A 56 0.45 12.40 2.81
C GLY A 56 1.44 11.83 1.79
N ILE A 57 2.29 10.92 2.25
CA ILE A 57 3.33 10.29 1.43
C ILE A 57 2.99 8.84 1.15
N TYR A 58 3.12 8.44 -0.12
CA TYR A 58 3.13 7.05 -0.52
C TYR A 58 4.56 6.61 -0.85
N ALA A 59 5.07 5.63 -0.10
CA ALA A 59 6.35 4.99 -0.35
C ALA A 59 6.11 3.52 -0.72
N ALA A 60 6.58 3.11 -1.90
CA ALA A 60 6.46 1.74 -2.37
C ALA A 60 7.84 1.13 -2.58
N ASN A 61 8.07 -0.04 -2.01
CA ASN A 61 9.21 -0.84 -2.36
C ASN A 61 8.93 -1.56 -3.68
N LEU A 62 9.68 -1.21 -4.73
CA LEU A 62 9.54 -1.79 -6.07
C LEU A 62 10.74 -2.71 -6.30
N ALA A 63 10.57 -4.01 -6.04
CA ALA A 63 11.56 -4.99 -6.48
C ALA A 63 11.43 -5.14 -8.00
N ASP A 64 12.48 -4.71 -8.69
CA ASP A 64 12.71 -5.03 -10.10
C ASP A 64 13.77 -6.15 -10.20
N SER A 65 13.78 -6.87 -11.32
CA SER A 65 14.89 -7.77 -11.63
C SER A 65 16.13 -6.95 -11.99
N ALA A 66 17.28 -7.32 -11.44
CA ALA A 66 18.57 -6.81 -11.93
C ALA A 66 18.73 -7.11 -13.44
N PRO A 67 19.41 -6.24 -14.21
CA PRO A 67 19.73 -6.50 -15.61
C PRO A 67 20.67 -7.71 -15.78
#